data_AF-A0A2S5KVQ4-F1
#
_entry.id   AF-A0A2S5KVQ4-F1
#
_cell.length_a   1.000
_cell.length_b   1.000
_cell.length_c   1.000
_cell.angle_alpha   90.00
_cell.angle_beta   90.00
_cell.angle_gamma   90.00
#
_symmetry.space_group_name_H-M   'P 1'
#
loop_
_entity.id
_entity.type
_entity.pdbx_description
1 polymer ?
#
loop_
_entity_poly.entity_id
_entity_poly.type
_entity_poly.pdbx_seq_one_letter_code
_entity_poly.pdbx_strand_id
1 'polypeptide(L)'
;MQQTISDLGLLLSLDRFAGQADIIDADARQQRDGSWRFDVTIYTNKPTAQHYADRWEVLTEEGEVLAITYMSLNDQTEQPCNQTMTGVMIPDNVTLVYLRAHDSNLGYAGNTITLPLQRLN
;
A
#
# COMPACT_ATOMS: atom_id res chain seq x y z
N MET A 1 -2.07 15.37 51.58
CA MET A 1 -1.64 16.60 50.88
C MET A 1 -0.58 16.20 49.85
N GLN A 2 -0.97 16.21 48.57
CA GLN A 2 -0.20 16.39 47.31
C GLN A 2 1.22 15.76 47.23
N GLN A 3 1.40 14.66 46.50
CA GLN A 3 1.76 14.56 45.06
C GLN A 3 3.18 15.03 44.73
N THR A 4 4.02 14.10 44.25
CA THR A 4 5.01 14.39 43.21
C THR A 4 5.31 13.09 42.45
N ILE A 5 4.66 12.95 41.30
CA ILE A 5 5.01 11.96 40.28
C ILE A 5 6.18 12.56 39.51
N SER A 6 7.27 11.83 39.39
CA SER A 6 8.38 12.19 38.51
C SER A 6 8.84 10.91 37.85
N ASP A 7 8.24 10.57 36.71
CA ASP A 7 8.91 9.75 35.73
C ASP A 7 8.67 10.37 34.36
N LEU A 8 9.76 10.94 33.86
CA LEU A 8 9.91 11.63 32.60
C LEU A 8 9.86 10.58 31.48
N GLY A 9 8.65 10.36 30.95
CA GLY A 9 8.44 9.50 29.78
C GLY A 9 9.13 10.11 28.56
N LEU A 10 10.28 9.57 28.17
CA LEU A 10 10.90 9.82 26.88
C LEU A 10 10.01 9.19 25.80
N LEU A 11 9.05 9.97 25.29
CA LEU A 11 8.35 9.66 24.05
C LEU A 11 9.38 9.71 22.93
N LEU A 12 9.88 8.54 22.51
CA LEU A 12 10.50 8.40 21.20
C LEU A 12 9.41 8.71 20.17
N SER A 13 9.37 9.95 19.70
CA SER A 13 8.61 10.32 18.52
C SER A 13 9.12 9.45 17.38
N LEU A 14 8.36 8.41 17.03
CA LEU A 14 8.45 7.83 15.71
C LEU A 14 8.00 8.93 14.76
N ASP A 15 8.95 9.73 14.27
CA ASP A 15 8.77 10.42 12.99
C ASP A 15 8.68 9.32 11.92
N ARG A 16 7.54 8.62 11.89
CA ARG A 16 7.08 7.95 10.67
C ARG A 16 6.95 9.10 9.70
N PHE A 17 7.83 9.13 8.69
CA PHE A 17 7.87 10.13 7.63
C PHE A 17 6.44 10.61 7.34
N ALA A 18 6.13 11.81 7.81
CA ALA A 18 4.82 12.39 7.61
C ALA A 18 4.63 12.58 6.10
N GLY A 19 3.68 11.85 5.50
CA GLY A 19 3.33 11.99 4.09
C GLY A 19 3.79 10.87 3.16
N GLN A 20 4.16 9.69 3.66
CA GLN A 20 4.45 8.54 2.81
C GLN A 20 3.17 7.74 2.51
N ALA A 21 3.03 7.27 1.26
CA ALA A 21 1.94 6.38 0.87
C ALA A 21 2.34 4.91 1.14
N ASP A 22 1.62 4.28 2.06
CA ASP A 22 1.82 2.88 2.48
C ASP A 22 0.68 2.00 2.01
N ILE A 23 0.97 0.80 1.48
CA ILE A 23 -0.03 -0.28 1.48
C ILE A 23 0.03 -0.94 2.86
N ILE A 24 -1.09 -0.92 3.58
CA ILE A 24 -1.19 -1.41 4.96
C ILE A 24 -1.99 -2.72 5.09
N ASP A 25 -2.78 -3.06 4.07
CA ASP A 25 -3.47 -4.35 3.96
C ASP A 25 -3.66 -4.69 2.48
N ALA A 26 -3.66 -5.97 2.13
CA ALA A 26 -3.87 -6.42 0.78
C ALA A 26 -4.33 -7.89 0.70
N ASP A 27 -5.20 -8.17 -0.26
CA ASP A 27 -5.72 -9.51 -0.57
C ASP A 27 -5.70 -9.76 -2.08
N ALA A 28 -5.50 -11.02 -2.48
CA ALA A 28 -5.43 -11.43 -3.88
C ALA A 28 -6.27 -12.67 -4.13
N ARG A 29 -7.14 -12.61 -5.15
CA ARG A 29 -8.01 -13.73 -5.54
C ARG A 29 -8.00 -13.95 -7.04
N GLN A 30 -7.69 -15.17 -7.46
CA GLN A 30 -7.86 -15.55 -8.86
C GLN A 30 -9.34 -15.64 -9.23
N GLN A 31 -9.67 -15.10 -10.40
CA GLN A 31 -10.99 -15.13 -11.01
C GLN A 31 -11.13 -16.35 -11.92
N ARG A 32 -12.37 -16.69 -12.31
CA ARG A 32 -12.66 -17.88 -13.12
C ARG A 32 -12.05 -17.85 -14.52
N ASP A 33 -11.76 -16.66 -15.04
CA ASP A 33 -11.10 -16.47 -16.34
C ASP A 33 -9.56 -16.53 -16.26
N GLY A 34 -9.02 -16.86 -15.09
CA GLY A 34 -7.59 -16.95 -14.83
C GLY A 34 -6.94 -15.62 -14.42
N SER A 35 -7.66 -14.49 -14.55
CA SER A 35 -7.16 -13.19 -14.13
C SER A 35 -7.18 -13.03 -12.61
N TRP A 36 -6.49 -12.02 -12.10
CA TRP A 36 -6.43 -11.72 -10.67
C TRP A 36 -7.20 -10.46 -10.32
N ARG A 37 -7.85 -10.52 -9.15
CA ARG A 37 -8.35 -9.37 -8.41
C ARG A 37 -7.43 -9.11 -7.22
N PHE A 38 -7.06 -7.85 -7.05
CA PHE A 38 -6.36 -7.34 -5.89
C PHE A 38 -7.25 -6.31 -5.20
N ASP A 39 -7.40 -6.46 -3.89
CA ASP A 39 -8.02 -5.48 -3.00
C ASP A 39 -6.92 -4.96 -2.08
N VAL A 40 -6.69 -3.65 -2.04
CA VAL A 40 -5.61 -3.03 -1.26
C VAL A 40 -6.14 -1.89 -0.40
N THR A 41 -5.58 -1.74 0.79
CA THR A 41 -5.83 -0.61 1.67
C THR A 41 -4.57 0.25 1.74
N ILE A 42 -4.68 1.48 1.25
CA ILE A 42 -3.59 2.45 1.20
C ILE A 42 -3.81 3.48 2.30
N TYR A 43 -2.74 3.81 3.01
CA TYR A 43 -2.74 4.88 4.00
C TYR A 43 -1.71 5.94 3.63
N THR A 44 -2.14 7.20 3.60
CA THR A 44 -1.27 8.37 3.52
C THR A 44 -1.61 9.30 4.67
N ASN A 45 -0.62 9.64 5.50
CA ASN A 45 -0.83 10.54 6.64
C ASN A 45 -1.06 11.98 6.16
N LYS A 46 -2.29 12.50 6.34
CA LYS A 46 -2.72 13.86 5.96
C LYS A 46 -2.42 14.18 4.48
N PRO A 47 -3.14 13.56 3.52
CA PRO A 47 -2.89 13.77 2.10
C PRO A 47 -3.00 15.25 1.70
N THR A 48 -2.11 15.69 0.82
CA THR A 48 -2.10 17.02 0.20
C THR A 48 -1.88 16.90 -1.30
N ALA A 49 -2.02 17.99 -2.05
CA ALA A 49 -1.72 17.99 -3.49
C ALA A 49 -0.26 17.61 -3.83
N GLN A 50 0.65 17.68 -2.86
CA GLN A 50 2.06 17.28 -3.01
C GLN A 50 2.35 15.90 -2.43
N HIS A 51 1.51 15.40 -1.51
CA HIS A 51 1.73 14.15 -0.78
C HIS A 51 0.44 13.35 -0.77
N TYR A 52 0.27 12.48 -1.76
CA TYR A 52 -0.81 11.50 -1.85
C TYR A 52 -0.32 10.31 -2.66
N ALA A 53 -0.97 9.15 -2.53
CA ALA A 53 -0.63 8.03 -3.39
C ALA A 53 -1.12 8.31 -4.82
N ASP A 54 -0.24 8.59 -5.77
CA ASP A 54 -0.64 8.87 -7.16
C ASP A 54 -0.80 7.60 -8.00
N ARG A 55 -0.26 6.48 -7.51
CA ARG A 55 -0.45 5.14 -8.05
C ARG A 55 -0.07 4.05 -7.06
N TRP A 56 -0.47 2.83 -7.38
CA TRP A 56 0.10 1.63 -6.80
C TRP A 56 0.29 0.53 -7.85
N GLU A 57 1.19 -0.40 -7.55
CA GLU A 57 1.72 -1.37 -8.50
C GLU A 57 1.65 -2.79 -7.96
N VAL A 58 1.51 -3.75 -8.86
CA VAL A 58 1.77 -5.17 -8.64
C VAL A 58 3.01 -5.52 -9.44
N LEU A 59 4.02 -6.08 -8.79
CA LEU A 59 5.31 -6.40 -9.41
C LEU A 59 5.86 -7.77 -9.00
N THR A 60 6.81 -8.28 -9.79
CA THR A 60 7.60 -9.48 -9.47
C THR A 60 8.68 -9.19 -8.43
N GLU A 61 9.38 -10.23 -7.96
CA GLU A 61 10.53 -10.09 -7.06
C GLU A 61 11.67 -9.27 -7.68
N GLU A 62 11.86 -9.38 -8.98
CA GLU A 62 12.88 -8.65 -9.75
C GLU A 62 12.49 -7.19 -10.02
N GLY A 63 11.28 -6.78 -9.62
CA GLY A 63 10.78 -5.43 -9.80
C GLY A 63 10.09 -5.17 -11.15
N GLU A 64 9.78 -6.22 -11.93
CA GLU A 64 8.98 -6.07 -13.15
C GLU A 64 7.54 -5.71 -12.78
N VAL A 65 7.04 -4.58 -13.29
CA VAL A 65 5.66 -4.13 -13.04
C VAL A 65 4.70 -4.91 -13.92
N LEU A 66 3.85 -5.74 -13.30
CA LEU A 66 2.83 -6.55 -13.95
C LEU A 66 1.54 -5.76 -14.16
N ALA A 67 1.22 -4.85 -13.23
CA ALA A 67 0.08 -3.97 -13.32
C ALA A 67 0.29 -2.69 -12.50
N ILE A 68 -0.41 -1.64 -12.90
CA ILE A 68 -0.35 -0.30 -12.32
C ILE A 68 -1.75 0.30 -12.37
N THR A 69 -2.16 0.99 -11.31
CA THR A 69 -3.34 1.86 -11.35
C THR A 69 -2.96 3.24 -10.83
N TYR A 70 -3.48 4.28 -11.50
CA TYR A 70 -3.25 5.67 -11.14
C TYR A 70 -4.45 6.20 -10.36
N MET A 71 -4.17 7.08 -9.40
CA MET A 71 -5.16 7.63 -8.48
C MET A 71 -5.06 9.15 -8.47
N SER A 72 -6.18 9.82 -8.20
CA SER A 72 -6.21 11.24 -7.94
C SER A 72 -6.36 11.52 -6.45
N LEU A 73 -6.00 12.73 -6.02
CA LEU A 73 -6.23 13.17 -4.63
C LEU A 73 -7.73 13.07 -4.23
N ASN A 74 -8.66 13.24 -5.17
CA ASN A 74 -10.09 13.14 -4.90
C ASN A 74 -10.52 11.72 -4.47
N ASP A 75 -9.77 10.70 -4.89
CA ASP A 75 -10.01 9.30 -4.53
C ASP A 75 -9.51 8.98 -3.11
N GLN A 76 -8.86 9.93 -2.43
CA GLN A 76 -8.17 9.73 -1.14
C GLN A 76 -8.67 10.65 -0.03
N THR A 77 -9.91 11.14 -0.16
CA THR A 77 -10.54 12.01 0.83
C THR A 77 -10.84 11.30 2.16
N GLU A 78 -11.00 9.97 2.14
CA GLU A 78 -11.10 9.10 3.32
C GLU A 78 -9.80 8.30 3.49
N GLN A 79 -9.32 8.17 4.74
CA GLN A 79 -8.11 7.43 5.07
C GLN A 79 -8.38 6.42 6.20
N PRO A 80 -7.90 5.16 6.06
CA PRO A 80 -7.23 4.62 4.88
C PRO A 80 -8.18 4.45 3.68
N CYS A 81 -7.67 4.55 2.46
CA CYS A 81 -8.47 4.38 1.25
C CYS A 81 -8.37 2.94 0.72
N ASN A 82 -9.52 2.36 0.36
CA ASN A 82 -9.58 1.05 -0.26
C ASN A 82 -9.57 1.18 -1.78
N GLN A 83 -8.79 0.34 -2.45
CA GLN A 83 -8.68 0.29 -3.90
C GLN A 83 -8.79 -1.14 -4.38
N THR A 84 -9.34 -1.29 -5.59
CA THR A 84 -9.49 -2.60 -6.24
C THR A 84 -8.91 -2.52 -7.64
N MET A 85 -8.15 -3.55 -8.03
CA MET A 85 -7.74 -3.78 -9.41
C MET A 85 -8.17 -5.19 -9.84
N THR A 86 -8.77 -5.32 -11.02
CA THR A 86 -9.27 -6.59 -11.56
C THR A 86 -8.72 -6.83 -12.96
N GLY A 87 -8.71 -8.07 -13.43
CA GLY A 87 -8.26 -8.39 -14.79
C GLY A 87 -6.74 -8.45 -14.93
N VAL A 88 -6.02 -8.57 -13.80
CA VAL A 88 -4.55 -8.60 -13.81
C VAL A 88 -4.08 -9.98 -14.24
N MET A 89 -3.31 -10.05 -15.32
CA MET A 89 -2.72 -11.31 -15.78
C MET A 89 -1.37 -11.50 -15.11
N ILE A 90 -1.22 -12.62 -14.39
CA ILE A 90 0.02 -12.98 -13.72
C ILE A 90 0.59 -14.25 -14.38
N PRO A 91 1.85 -14.24 -14.86
CA PRO A 91 2.49 -15.43 -15.44
C PRO A 91 2.45 -16.64 -14.49
N ASP A 92 2.28 -17.85 -15.02
CA ASP A 92 2.10 -19.08 -14.22
C ASP A 92 3.29 -19.40 -13.30
N ASN A 93 4.50 -18.98 -13.69
CA ASN A 93 5.71 -19.17 -12.90
C ASN A 93 5.83 -18.20 -11.70
N VAL A 94 5.00 -17.15 -11.64
CA VAL A 94 5.00 -16.17 -10.54
C VAL A 94 4.09 -16.67 -9.43
N THR A 95 4.66 -16.99 -8.27
CA THR A 95 3.93 -17.53 -7.10
C THR A 95 3.79 -16.51 -5.97
N LEU A 96 4.56 -15.43 -6.01
CA LEU A 96 4.50 -14.30 -5.07
C LEU A 96 4.51 -13.00 -5.88
N VAL A 97 3.80 -11.99 -5.39
CA VAL A 97 3.84 -10.63 -5.94
C VAL A 97 4.12 -9.64 -4.84
N TYR A 98 4.64 -8.48 -5.23
CA TYR A 98 4.92 -7.37 -4.34
C TYR A 98 4.02 -6.22 -4.72
N LEU A 99 3.44 -5.58 -3.70
CA LEU A 99 2.55 -4.43 -3.86
C LEU A 99 3.17 -3.24 -3.17
N ARG A 100 3.25 -2.11 -3.88
CA ARG A 100 3.75 -0.85 -3.33
C ARG A 100 2.91 0.32 -3.83
N ALA A 101 2.77 1.33 -2.98
CA ALA A 101 2.22 2.62 -3.36
C ALA A 101 3.37 3.60 -3.68
N HIS A 102 3.09 4.57 -4.53
CA HIS A 102 4.00 5.66 -4.84
C HIS A 102 3.41 6.97 -4.31
N ASP A 103 4.17 7.69 -3.50
CA ASP A 103 3.81 9.06 -3.11
C ASP A 103 4.18 10.04 -4.24
N SER A 104 3.29 10.96 -4.56
CA SER A 104 3.44 11.94 -5.64
C SER A 104 4.72 12.80 -5.58
N ASN A 105 5.37 12.92 -4.43
CA ASN A 105 6.61 13.70 -4.27
C ASN A 105 7.78 12.87 -3.71
N LEU A 106 7.53 11.95 -2.79
CA LEU A 106 8.57 11.12 -2.14
C LEU A 106 8.89 9.83 -2.90
N GLY A 107 8.08 9.47 -3.90
CA GLY A 107 8.25 8.25 -4.67
C GLY A 107 7.87 6.98 -3.90
N TYR A 108 8.57 5.87 -4.17
CA TYR A 108 8.36 4.57 -3.50
C TYR A 108 9.09 4.51 -2.16
N ALA A 109 8.75 5.40 -1.26
CA ALA A 109 9.40 5.46 0.04
C ALA A 109 8.67 4.60 1.09
N GLY A 110 7.42 4.22 0.83
CA GLY A 110 6.54 3.48 1.75
C GLY A 110 6.72 1.97 1.79
N ASN A 111 5.88 1.34 2.61
CA ASN A 111 5.89 -0.11 2.80
C ASN A 111 5.47 -0.86 1.54
N THR A 112 6.16 -1.96 1.28
CA THR A 112 5.81 -2.95 0.27
C THR A 112 5.24 -4.20 0.95
N ILE A 113 4.07 -4.66 0.51
CA ILE A 113 3.48 -5.92 0.97
C ILE A 113 3.85 -7.04 -0.01
N THR A 114 4.24 -8.19 0.52
CA THR A 114 4.43 -9.42 -0.26
C THR A 114 3.18 -10.29 -0.13
N LEU A 115 2.59 -10.70 -1.25
CA LEU A 115 1.43 -11.60 -1.27
C LEU A 115 1.74 -12.90 -2.01
N PRO A 116 1.56 -14.07 -1.36
CA PRO A 116 1.55 -15.34 -2.06
C PRO A 116 0.27 -15.48 -2.89
N LEU A 117 0.40 -16.05 -4.09
CA LEU A 117 -0.71 -16.26 -5.02
C LEU A 117 -1.23 -17.70 -4.91
N GLN A 118 -2.43 -17.84 -4.35
CA GLN A 118 -3.15 -19.11 -4.32
C GLN A 118 -3.99 -19.28 -5.59
N ARG A 119 -3.44 -20.01 -6.56
CA ARG A 119 -4.16 -20.35 -7.80
C ARG A 119 -5.32 -21.30 -7.52
N LEU A 120 -6.40 -21.13 -8.27
CA LEU A 120 -7.48 -22.10 -8.34
C LEU A 120 -6.98 -23.34 -9.08
N ASN A 121 -7.32 -24.51 -8.54
CA ASN A 121 -7.02 -25.81 -9.14
C ASN A 121 -8.04 -26.18 -10.22
#